data_AF-A0A4Q7CKS5-F1
#
_entry.id   AF-A0A4Q7CKS5-F1
#
_cell.length_a   1.000
_cell.length_b   1.000
_cell.length_c   1.000
_cell.angle_alpha   90.00
_cell.angle_beta   90.00
_cell.angle_gamma   90.00
#
_symmetry.space_group_name_H-M   'P 1'
#
loop_
_entity.id
_entity.type
_entity.pdbx_description
1 polymer ?
#
loop_
_entity_poly.entity_id
_entity_poly.type
_entity_poly.pdbx_seq_one_letter_code
_entity_poly.pdbx_strand_id
1 'polypeptide(L)'
;RRDGDFFPLTVNYDEKMYAAGKIPGGFKKREGRPGDDATLTARLIGRPIRPLFPKGYKHDVQIMNMVLSADPDCSPHMAAMIGSSMALSVSDIPFQGPLAGVHVGY
;
A
#
# COMPACT_ATOMS: atom_id res chain seq x y z
N ARG A 1 -22.95 -3.87 -11.50
CA ARG A 1 -21.50 -4.13 -11.40
C ARG A 1 -20.90 -3.60 -12.69
N ARG A 2 -19.89 -2.72 -12.66
CA ARG A 2 -19.31 -2.19 -13.91
C ARG A 2 -18.72 -3.36 -14.69
N ASP A 3 -19.19 -3.57 -15.90
CA ASP A 3 -18.65 -4.52 -16.87
C ASP A 3 -17.26 -4.05 -17.34
N GLY A 4 -16.28 -4.14 -16.44
CA GLY A 4 -14.87 -3.93 -16.74
C GLY A 4 -14.19 -5.26 -17.02
N ASP A 5 -13.45 -5.34 -18.11
CA ASP A 5 -12.56 -6.47 -18.41
C ASP A 5 -11.25 -6.46 -17.59
N PHE A 6 -11.15 -5.56 -16.60
CA PHE A 6 -9.97 -5.41 -15.77
C PHE A 6 -10.25 -5.76 -14.31
N PHE A 7 -9.23 -6.26 -13.62
CA PHE A 7 -9.27 -6.53 -12.19
C PHE A 7 -9.21 -5.21 -11.38
N PRO A 8 -10.27 -4.86 -10.63
CA PRO A 8 -10.33 -3.60 -9.87
C PRO A 8 -9.55 -3.71 -8.56
N LEU A 9 -8.22 -3.55 -8.65
CA LEU A 9 -7.34 -3.38 -7.49
C LEU A 9 -7.05 -1.90 -7.23
N THR A 10 -7.30 -1.46 -6.00
CA THR A 10 -6.90 -0.14 -5.49
C THR A 10 -5.90 -0.33 -4.36
N VAL A 11 -4.77 0.38 -4.43
CA VAL A 11 -3.76 0.39 -3.37
C VAL A 11 -3.58 1.84 -2.95
N ASN A 12 -3.79 2.11 -1.67
CA ASN A 12 -3.57 3.40 -1.06
C ASN A 12 -2.45 3.28 -0.03
N TYR A 13 -1.66 4.34 0.09
CA TYR A 13 -0.61 4.46 1.07
C TYR A 13 -0.69 5.86 1.67
N ASP A 14 -0.99 5.91 2.97
CA ASP A 14 -1.18 7.14 3.73
C ASP A 14 -0.12 7.24 4.82
N GLU A 15 0.73 8.26 4.72
CA GLU A 15 1.69 8.58 5.76
C GLU A 15 1.11 9.61 6.72
N LYS A 16 1.03 9.21 7.98
CA LYS A 16 0.53 10.09 9.02
C LYS A 16 1.66 10.97 9.51
N MET A 17 1.48 12.28 9.56
CA MET A 17 2.51 13.21 10.06
C MET A 17 2.86 12.92 11.53
N TYR A 18 1.87 12.42 12.29
CA TYR A 18 2.10 11.98 13.66
C TYR A 18 3.02 10.76 13.76
N ALA A 19 3.18 9.97 12.69
CA ALA A 19 4.08 8.82 12.67
C ALA A 19 5.55 9.25 12.86
N ALA A 20 5.88 10.48 12.44
CA ALA A 20 7.16 11.12 12.65
C ALA A 20 7.16 12.10 13.86
N GLY A 21 6.14 12.04 14.73
CA GLY A 21 5.99 12.95 15.87
C GLY A 21 5.69 14.40 15.50
N LYS A 22 5.23 14.67 14.26
CA LYS A 22 4.99 16.02 13.76
C LYS A 22 3.49 16.31 13.62
N ILE A 23 3.10 17.54 13.93
CA ILE A 23 1.76 18.05 13.64
C ILE A 23 1.73 18.53 12.18
N PRO A 24 0.72 18.19 11.37
CA PRO A 24 0.61 18.67 10.00
C PRO A 24 0.70 20.21 9.93
N GLY A 25 1.63 20.72 9.11
CA GLY A 25 1.83 22.15 8.90
C GLY A 25 0.70 22.79 8.07
N GLY A 26 0.60 24.12 8.13
CA GLY A 26 -0.37 24.91 7.36
C GLY A 26 -1.66 25.29 8.11
N PHE A 27 -2.55 26.02 7.44
CA PHE A 27 -3.78 26.57 8.04
C PHE A 27 -4.78 25.48 8.43
N LYS A 28 -4.90 24.43 7.60
CA LYS A 28 -5.65 23.22 7.93
C LYS A 28 -4.63 22.22 8.48
N LYS A 29 -4.59 22.04 9.81
CA LYS A 29 -3.77 21.05 10.53
C LYS A 29 -4.21 19.60 10.25
N ARG A 30 -4.29 19.22 8.97
CA ARG A 30 -4.77 17.93 8.48
C ARG A 30 -3.91 17.50 7.31
N GLU A 31 -3.68 16.20 7.18
CA GLU A 31 -3.06 15.64 5.99
C GLU A 31 -3.95 15.89 4.77
N GLY A 32 -3.30 16.31 3.69
CA GLY A 32 -3.96 16.65 2.44
C GLY A 32 -3.99 15.47 1.48
N ARG A 33 -3.75 15.75 0.20
CA ARG A 33 -3.64 14.71 -0.83
C ARG A 33 -2.37 13.88 -0.60
N PRO A 34 -2.37 12.60 -1.02
CA PRO A 34 -1.15 11.79 -1.02
C PRO A 34 -0.02 12.50 -1.77
N GLY A 35 1.17 12.50 -1.19
CA GLY A 35 2.36 13.00 -1.87
C GLY A 35 2.81 12.09 -3.01
N ASP A 36 3.82 12.55 -3.75
CA ASP A 36 4.41 11.77 -4.84
C ASP A 36 5.00 10.46 -4.32
N ASP A 37 5.71 10.51 -3.19
CA ASP A 37 6.33 9.35 -2.55
C ASP A 37 5.30 8.31 -2.10
N ALA A 38 4.18 8.76 -1.53
CA ALA A 38 3.06 7.90 -1.18
C ALA A 38 2.45 7.23 -2.42
N THR A 39 2.29 7.98 -3.51
CA THR A 39 1.77 7.46 -4.78
C THR A 39 2.73 6.46 -5.43
N LEU A 40 4.04 6.71 -5.37
CA LEU A 40 5.08 5.80 -5.86
C LEU A 40 5.11 4.51 -5.04
N THR A 41 4.99 4.61 -3.71
CA THR A 41 4.92 3.45 -2.81
C THR A 41 3.70 2.59 -3.09
N ALA A 42 2.52 3.21 -3.25
CA ALA A 42 1.30 2.51 -3.63
C ALA A 42 1.45 1.75 -4.96
N ARG A 43 2.14 2.35 -5.95
CA ARG A 43 2.46 1.67 -7.22
C ARG A 43 3.46 0.54 -7.05
N LEU A 44 4.50 0.75 -6.24
CA LEU A 44 5.54 -0.24 -5.94
C LEU A 44 4.96 -1.49 -5.27
N ILE A 45 3.94 -1.33 -4.43
CA ILE A 45 3.18 -2.45 -3.83
C ILE A 45 2.20 -3.04 -4.85
N GLY A 46 1.44 -2.21 -5.56
CA GLY A 46 0.37 -2.68 -6.45
C GLY A 46 0.88 -3.46 -7.67
N ARG A 47 2.00 -3.06 -8.27
CA ARG A 47 2.56 -3.71 -9.47
C ARG A 47 2.83 -5.21 -9.29
N PRO A 48 3.55 -5.66 -8.24
CA PRO A 48 3.79 -7.08 -8.03
C PRO A 48 2.59 -7.87 -7.51
N ILE A 49 1.63 -7.23 -6.81
CA ILE A 49 0.45 -7.94 -6.28
C ILE A 49 -0.59 -8.23 -7.37
N ARG A 50 -0.84 -7.30 -8.31
CA ARG A 50 -1.83 -7.48 -9.40
C ARG A 50 -1.76 -8.83 -10.14
N PRO A 51 -0.59 -9.31 -10.59
CA PRO A 51 -0.50 -10.58 -11.32
C PRO A 51 -0.71 -11.82 -10.44
N LEU A 52 -0.69 -11.70 -9.11
CA LEU A 52 -0.86 -12.83 -8.18
C LEU A 52 -2.34 -13.18 -7.92
N PHE A 53 -3.27 -12.45 -8.52
CA PHE A 53 -4.69 -12.77 -8.49
C PHE A 53 -5.08 -13.69 -9.66
N PRO A 54 -6.02 -14.63 -9.45
CA PRO A 54 -6.55 -15.47 -10.52
C PRO A 54 -7.07 -14.63 -11.69
N LYS A 55 -6.85 -15.12 -12.91
CA LYS A 55 -7.42 -14.51 -14.11
C LYS A 55 -8.95 -14.50 -14.03
N GLY A 56 -9.56 -13.37 -14.39
CA GLY A 56 -11.02 -13.22 -14.33
C GLY A 56 -11.57 -12.95 -12.93
N TYR A 57 -10.73 -12.74 -11.92
CA TYR A 57 -11.18 -12.25 -10.61
C TYR A 57 -11.70 -10.81 -10.75
N LYS A 58 -13.00 -10.62 -10.48
CA LYS A 58 -13.73 -9.34 -10.68
C LYS A 58 -14.27 -8.73 -9.37
N HIS A 59 -13.81 -9.22 -8.23
CA HIS A 59 -14.16 -8.60 -6.95
C HIS A 59 -13.29 -7.37 -6.70
N ASP A 60 -13.90 -6.32 -6.18
CA ASP A 60 -13.19 -5.11 -5.78
C ASP A 60 -12.28 -5.43 -4.59
N VAL A 61 -10.97 -5.20 -4.77
CA VAL A 61 -9.98 -5.36 -3.71
C VAL A 61 -9.35 -4.00 -3.44
N GLN A 62 -9.41 -3.58 -2.19
CA GLN A 62 -8.77 -2.37 -1.71
C GLN A 62 -7.75 -2.70 -0.63
N ILE A 63 -6.51 -2.24 -0.84
CA ILE A 63 -5.43 -2.35 0.12
C ILE A 63 -5.16 -0.94 0.67
N MET A 64 -5.30 -0.77 1.98
CA MET A 64 -5.06 0.48 2.69
C MET A 64 -3.82 0.31 3.57
N ASN A 65 -2.73 0.97 3.20
CA ASN A 65 -1.52 1.03 4.03
C ASN A 65 -1.51 2.37 4.77
N MET A 66 -1.41 2.30 6.10
CA MET A 66 -1.38 3.49 6.94
C MET A 66 -0.17 3.42 7.86
N VAL A 67 0.74 4.38 7.70
CA VAL A 67 1.95 4.46 8.54
C VAL A 67 1.57 5.11 9.86
N LEU A 68 1.58 4.34 10.94
CA LEU A 68 1.22 4.81 12.28
C LEU A 68 2.43 5.31 13.08
N SER A 69 3.60 4.72 12.83
CA SER A 69 4.87 5.06 13.45
C SER A 69 5.98 4.78 12.45
N ALA A 70 6.96 5.68 12.36
CA ALA A 70 8.10 5.53 11.49
C ALA A 70 9.38 5.90 12.25
N ASP A 71 10.33 4.98 12.24
CA ASP A 71 11.71 5.24 12.64
C ASP A 71 12.44 5.87 11.44
N PRO A 72 13.14 7.01 11.59
CA PRO A 72 13.92 7.63 10.51
C PRO A 72 14.94 6.70 9.84
N ASP A 73 15.46 5.72 10.57
CA ASP A 73 16.47 4.78 10.07
C ASP A 73 15.86 3.55 9.37
N CYS A 74 14.52 3.41 9.41
CA CYS A 74 13.81 2.28 8.81
C CYS A 74 12.90 2.73 7.66
N SER A 75 12.81 1.90 6.61
CA SER A 75 11.92 2.20 5.48
C SER A 75 10.46 1.80 5.76
N PRO A 76 9.51 2.76 5.86
CA PRO A 76 8.09 2.45 6.03
C PRO A 76 7.48 1.79 4.78
N HIS A 77 8.05 2.06 3.59
CA HIS A 77 7.59 1.46 2.32
C HIS A 77 7.76 -0.06 2.30
N MET A 78 8.90 -0.54 2.82
CA MET A 78 9.16 -1.97 2.94
C MET A 78 8.20 -2.64 3.92
N ALA A 79 7.98 -2.01 5.07
CA ALA A 79 7.00 -2.48 6.04
C ALA A 79 5.58 -2.55 5.45
N ALA A 80 5.18 -1.54 4.67
CA ALA A 80 3.88 -1.53 4.00
C ALA A 80 3.74 -2.61 2.92
N MET A 81 4.80 -2.92 2.17
CA MET A 81 4.77 -4.02 1.20
C MET A 81 4.56 -5.37 1.90
N ILE A 82 5.34 -5.63 2.95
CA ILE A 82 5.23 -6.89 3.72
C ILE A 82 3.87 -6.95 4.41
N GLY A 83 3.41 -5.84 5.00
CA GLY A 83 2.09 -5.73 5.63
C GLY A 83 0.94 -6.01 4.65
N SER A 84 1.00 -5.46 3.43
CA SER A 84 0.03 -5.73 2.36
C SER A 84 0.01 -7.22 1.98
N SER A 85 1.18 -7.83 1.83
CA SER A 85 1.34 -9.26 1.52
C SER A 85 0.75 -10.15 2.61
N MET A 86 1.07 -9.86 3.88
CA MET A 86 0.54 -10.59 5.02
C MET A 86 -0.97 -10.43 5.16
N ALA A 87 -1.50 -9.21 5.03
CA ALA A 87 -2.94 -8.94 5.12
C ALA A 87 -3.72 -9.73 4.07
N LEU A 88 -3.23 -9.77 2.82
CA LEU A 88 -3.84 -10.59 1.77
C LEU A 88 -3.74 -12.09 2.05
N SER A 89 -2.59 -12.54 2.56
CA SER A 89 -2.34 -13.97 2.84
C SER A 89 -3.20 -14.50 4.00
N VAL A 90 -3.56 -13.65 4.96
CA VAL A 90 -4.46 -14.00 6.08
C VAL A 90 -5.94 -13.90 5.68
N SER A 91 -6.25 -13.14 4.63
CA SER A 91 -7.62 -12.97 4.14
C SER A 91 -8.11 -14.17 3.31
N ASP A 92 -9.43 -14.31 3.17
CA ASP A 92 -10.07 -15.30 2.28
C ASP A 92 -9.98 -14.94 0.78
N ILE A 93 -9.27 -13.87 0.44
CA ILE A 93 -9.13 -13.41 -0.95
C ILE A 93 -8.19 -14.37 -1.69
N PRO A 94 -8.55 -14.87 -2.89
CA PRO A 94 -7.70 -15.79 -3.63
C PRO A 94 -6.45 -15.06 -4.14
N PHE A 95 -5.36 -15.17 -3.37
CA PHE A 95 -4.08 -14.51 -3.61
C PHE A 95 -2.97 -15.56 -3.65
N GLN A 96 -2.21 -15.63 -4.74
CA GLN A 96 -1.11 -16.58 -4.94
C GLN A 96 0.21 -16.09 -4.33
N GLY A 97 0.15 -15.47 -3.16
CA GLY A 97 1.33 -15.02 -2.43
C GLY A 97 1.97 -16.10 -1.55
N PRO A 98 2.82 -15.71 -0.59
CA PRO A 98 3.13 -14.34 -0.18
C PRO A 98 4.07 -13.62 -1.15
N LEU A 99 3.97 -12.29 -1.19
CA LEU A 99 4.94 -11.41 -1.82
C LEU A 99 6.07 -11.04 -0.84
N ALA A 100 7.31 -11.04 -1.33
CA ALA A 100 8.47 -10.49 -0.65
C ALA A 100 9.13 -9.41 -1.51
N GLY A 101 9.74 -8.42 -0.85
CA GLY A 101 10.58 -7.42 -1.48
C GLY A 101 11.79 -7.13 -0.61
N VAL A 102 12.86 -6.64 -1.22
CA VAL A 102 14.10 -6.25 -0.53
C VAL A 102 14.63 -4.96 -1.14
N HIS A 103 15.20 -4.11 -0.30
CA HIS A 103 15.98 -2.95 -0.74
C HIS A 103 17.46 -3.34 -0.69
N VAL A 104 18.18 -3.18 -1.80
CA VAL A 104 19.61 -3.51 -1.90
C VAL A 104 20.39 -2.22 -2.15
N GLY A 105 21.21 -1.83 -1.17
CA GLY A 105 22.13 -0.70 -1.28
C GLY A 105 23.51 -1.13 -1.78
N TYR A 106 24.30 -0.16 -2.25
CA TYR A 106 25.73 -0.30 -2.53
C TYR A 106 26.51 0.72 -1.70
#